data_AF-A0A8I0V3I1-F1
#
_entry.id   AF-A0A8I0V3I1-F1
#
_cell.length_a   1.000
_cell.length_b   1.000
_cell.length_c   1.000
_cell.angle_alpha   90.00
_cell.angle_beta   90.00
_cell.angle_gamma   90.00
#
_symmetry.space_group_name_H-M   'P 1'
#
loop_
_entity.id
_entity.type
_entity.pdbx_description
1 polymer ?
#
loop_
_entity_poly.entity_id
_entity_poly.type
_entity_poly.pdbx_seq_one_letter_code
_entity_poly.pdbx_strand_id
1 'polypeptide(L)'
;MEIKKQILLFCKEQGVEPYELIPHIKESEQWINAQKKFCDRYDFNPRYLAESINDPKVIPMIRGKAFEFSAKEALQQVLDSQQYDVSNPKMNAQTGSHDIDVKIADTLNNIDFSIECKLSKKGSFKVDGEIASAQVKCMRSRTLGPEEIKRRVGANNELAESLAIHSDQYIASDFDLVITSLGNSLYVTDKQDNTFYYSPKEQQQTYLTHSGVKNQNDCFNQMYVALASDLAISKENGLNQECSRKKCKVNGTSKNCGYIPNNPKIAFGRTLDDVKAPWLPIGRVEELLERIRNK
;
A
#
# COMPACT_ATOMS: atom_id res chain seq x y z
N MET A 1 38.91 24.53 13.50
CA MET A 1 38.88 25.04 14.89
C MET A 1 37.48 25.46 15.32
N GLU A 2 36.68 26.06 14.44
CA GLU A 2 35.34 26.59 14.77
C GLU A 2 34.32 25.51 15.15
N ILE A 3 34.22 24.42 14.38
CA ILE A 3 33.27 23.33 14.63
C ILE A 3 33.53 22.64 15.98
N LYS A 4 34.80 22.43 16.36
CA LYS A 4 35.14 21.86 17.68
C LYS A 4 34.68 22.77 18.82
N LYS A 5 34.80 24.10 18.68
CA LYS A 5 34.30 25.05 19.69
C LYS A 5 32.77 25.04 19.77
N GLN A 6 32.09 24.95 18.63
CA GLN A 6 30.63 24.87 18.57
C GLN A 6 30.09 23.57 19.19
N ILE A 7 30.74 22.43 18.93
CA ILE A 7 30.37 21.14 19.54
C ILE A 7 30.57 21.19 21.06
N LEU A 8 31.71 21.73 21.53
CA LEU A 8 31.96 21.87 22.98
C LEU A 8 30.96 22.82 23.67
N LEU A 9 30.55 23.89 22.98
CA LEU A 9 29.54 24.81 23.49
C LEU A 9 28.17 24.14 23.57
N PHE A 10 27.77 23.42 22.53
CA PHE A 10 26.53 22.64 22.49
C PHE A 10 26.49 21.56 23.59
N CYS A 11 27.58 20.79 23.74
CA CYS A 11 27.75 19.83 24.83
C CYS A 11 27.50 20.46 26.20
N LYS A 12 28.12 21.61 26.44
CA LYS A 12 27.98 22.37 27.68
C LYS A 12 26.55 22.88 27.90
N GLU A 13 25.87 23.32 26.85
CA GLU A 13 24.48 23.81 26.91
C GLU A 13 23.47 22.67 27.14
N GLN A 14 23.72 21.48 26.59
CA GLN A 14 22.83 20.32 26.70
C GLN A 14 23.18 19.39 27.87
N GLY A 15 24.25 19.67 28.62
CA GLY A 15 24.69 18.84 29.73
C GLY A 15 25.16 17.44 29.32
N VAL A 16 25.68 17.30 28.10
CA VAL A 16 26.18 16.03 27.55
C VAL A 16 27.67 16.09 27.30
N GLU A 17 28.36 14.99 27.55
CA GLU A 17 29.81 14.93 27.34
C GLU A 17 30.15 14.75 25.86
N PRO A 18 31.23 15.35 25.33
CA PRO A 18 31.57 15.29 23.91
C PRO A 18 31.73 13.87 23.34
N TYR A 19 32.12 12.90 24.17
CA TYR A 19 32.26 11.51 23.74
C TYR A 19 30.91 10.81 23.51
N GLU A 20 29.86 11.24 24.21
CA GLU A 20 28.49 10.72 24.06
C GLU A 20 27.89 11.13 22.70
N LEU A 21 28.38 12.23 22.11
CA LEU A 21 27.98 12.67 20.78
C LEU A 21 28.70 11.96 19.63
N ILE A 22 29.85 11.31 19.88
CA ILE A 22 30.66 10.69 18.82
C ILE A 22 29.88 9.62 18.02
N PRO A 23 29.12 8.71 18.65
CA PRO A 23 28.30 7.73 17.90
C PRO A 23 27.28 8.41 16.99
N HIS A 24 26.58 9.43 17.47
CA HIS A 24 25.57 10.18 16.72
C HIS A 24 26.17 10.98 15.56
N ILE A 25 27.35 11.55 15.76
CA ILE A 25 28.10 12.24 14.68
C ILE A 25 28.49 11.23 13.59
N LYS A 26 29.01 10.06 13.97
CA LYS A 26 29.38 9.01 13.00
C LYS A 26 28.17 8.48 12.23
N GLU A 27 27.05 8.25 12.91
CA GLU A 27 25.79 7.85 12.28
C GLU A 27 25.30 8.91 11.28
N SER A 28 25.32 10.19 11.70
CA SER A 28 24.95 11.31 10.84
C SER A 28 25.85 11.41 9.60
N GLU A 29 27.17 11.26 9.76
CA GLU A 29 28.13 11.24 8.64
C GLU A 29 27.86 10.09 7.68
N GLN A 30 27.58 8.89 8.20
CA GLN A 30 27.23 7.73 7.37
C GLN A 30 25.96 8.01 6.55
N TRP A 31 24.94 8.61 7.18
CA TRP A 31 23.68 8.94 6.53
C TRP A 31 23.87 10.01 5.44
N ILE A 32 24.58 11.10 5.74
CA ILE A 32 24.91 12.15 4.77
C ILE A 32 25.71 11.58 3.59
N ASN A 33 26.68 10.71 3.85
CA ASN A 33 27.47 10.07 2.80
C ASN A 33 26.65 9.11 1.94
N ALA A 34 25.73 8.36 2.55
CA ALA A 34 24.81 7.50 1.81
C ALA A 34 23.88 8.32 0.90
N GLN A 35 23.35 9.43 1.40
CA GLN A 35 22.52 10.34 0.61
C GLN A 35 23.28 10.98 -0.54
N LYS A 36 24.51 11.48 -0.31
CA LYS A 36 25.35 12.04 -1.38
C LYS A 36 25.62 11.01 -2.46
N LYS A 37 26.05 9.80 -2.08
CA LYS A 37 26.25 8.69 -3.03
C LYS A 37 24.99 8.32 -3.80
N PHE A 38 23.82 8.40 -3.17
CA PHE A 38 22.54 8.19 -3.84
C PHE A 38 22.27 9.30 -4.86
N CYS A 39 22.41 10.56 -4.47
CA CYS A 39 22.23 11.70 -5.36
C CYS A 39 23.18 11.65 -6.55
N ASP A 40 24.47 11.42 -6.31
CA ASP A 40 25.51 11.31 -7.34
C ASP A 40 25.23 10.16 -8.31
N ARG A 41 24.70 9.02 -7.82
CA ARG A 41 24.39 7.86 -8.67
C ARG A 41 23.25 8.11 -9.65
N TYR A 42 22.31 8.98 -9.30
CA TYR A 42 21.08 9.21 -10.08
C TYR A 42 20.97 10.65 -10.59
N ASP A 43 22.09 11.38 -10.62
CA ASP A 43 22.19 12.76 -11.11
C ASP A 43 21.21 13.73 -10.42
N PHE A 44 20.90 13.50 -9.15
CA PHE A 44 20.10 14.42 -8.34
C PHE A 44 20.99 15.50 -7.73
N ASN A 45 20.57 16.76 -7.83
CA ASN A 45 21.19 17.82 -7.05
C ASN A 45 20.78 17.69 -5.58
N PRO A 46 21.71 17.43 -4.63
CA PRO A 46 21.37 17.25 -3.21
C PRO A 46 20.63 18.46 -2.62
N ARG A 47 20.86 19.66 -3.16
CA ARG A 47 20.19 20.90 -2.73
C ARG A 47 18.68 20.85 -2.94
N TYR A 48 18.23 20.18 -4.00
CA TYR A 48 16.82 20.12 -4.39
C TYR A 48 16.15 18.78 -4.04
N LEU A 49 16.83 17.90 -3.29
CA LEU A 49 16.32 16.56 -3.01
C LEU A 49 15.00 16.62 -2.22
N ALA A 50 14.94 17.44 -1.18
CA ALA A 50 13.75 17.59 -0.36
C ALA A 50 12.57 18.17 -1.16
N GLU A 51 12.78 19.24 -1.95
CA GLU A 51 11.74 19.80 -2.80
C GLU A 51 11.29 18.81 -3.89
N SER A 52 12.23 18.07 -4.50
CA SER A 52 11.93 17.07 -5.53
C SER A 52 11.10 15.91 -4.98
N ILE A 53 11.45 15.44 -3.78
CA ILE A 53 10.69 14.39 -3.09
C ILE A 53 9.31 14.92 -2.68
N ASN A 54 9.21 16.18 -2.23
CA ASN A 54 7.96 16.82 -1.79
C ASN A 54 7.03 17.24 -2.94
N ASP A 55 7.42 17.05 -4.20
CA ASP A 55 6.56 17.33 -5.34
C ASP A 55 5.25 16.48 -5.27
N PRO A 56 4.07 17.08 -5.48
CA PRO A 56 2.79 16.37 -5.41
C PRO A 56 2.63 15.18 -6.34
N LYS A 57 3.47 15.07 -7.39
CA LYS A 57 3.53 13.90 -8.28
C LYS A 57 4.46 12.81 -7.74
N VAL A 58 5.47 13.18 -6.95
CA VAL A 58 6.50 12.27 -6.42
C VAL A 58 6.10 11.67 -5.09
N ILE A 59 5.59 12.46 -4.13
CA ILE A 59 5.18 11.94 -2.81
C ILE A 59 4.24 10.73 -2.92
N PRO A 60 3.18 10.73 -3.76
CA PRO A 60 2.30 9.56 -3.86
C PRO A 60 3.04 8.29 -4.30
N MET A 61 4.06 8.43 -5.16
CA MET A 61 4.86 7.31 -5.65
C MET A 61 5.73 6.75 -4.52
N ILE A 62 6.43 7.62 -3.80
CA ILE A 62 7.30 7.21 -2.69
C ILE A 62 6.48 6.61 -1.54
N ARG A 63 5.32 7.18 -1.23
CA ARG A 63 4.42 6.62 -0.20
C ARG A 63 3.85 5.26 -0.59
N GLY A 64 3.51 5.08 -1.86
CA GLY A 64 3.13 3.76 -2.38
C GLY A 64 4.26 2.75 -2.17
N LYS A 65 5.48 3.11 -2.60
CA LYS A 65 6.64 2.23 -2.47
C LYS A 65 6.99 1.93 -1.01
N ALA A 66 6.96 2.93 -0.13
CA ALA A 66 7.21 2.77 1.30
C ALA A 66 6.18 1.85 1.97
N PHE A 67 4.93 1.87 1.50
CA PHE A 67 3.89 0.99 2.00
C PHE A 67 4.18 -0.49 1.71
N GLU A 68 4.77 -0.81 0.56
CA GLU A 68 5.19 -2.19 0.24
C GLU A 68 6.21 -2.74 1.24
N PHE A 69 7.18 -1.91 1.65
CA PHE A 69 8.16 -2.28 2.68
C PHE A 69 7.52 -2.42 4.06
N SER A 70 6.59 -1.51 4.40
CA SER A 70 5.88 -1.56 5.68
C SER A 70 5.00 -2.82 5.76
N ALA A 71 4.33 -3.19 4.67
CA ALA A 71 3.53 -4.41 4.58
C ALA A 71 4.40 -5.67 4.71
N LYS A 72 5.57 -5.70 4.06
CA LYS A 72 6.55 -6.77 4.26
C LYS A 72 6.93 -6.89 5.74
N GLU A 73 7.33 -5.80 6.38
CA GLU A 73 7.73 -5.82 7.80
C GLU A 73 6.59 -6.32 8.71
N ALA A 74 5.36 -5.86 8.47
CA ALA A 74 4.20 -6.34 9.22
C ALA A 74 3.96 -7.84 9.01
N LEU A 75 4.09 -8.35 7.79
CA LEU A 75 3.98 -9.78 7.50
C LEU A 75 5.08 -10.60 8.19
N GLN A 76 6.33 -10.11 8.20
CA GLN A 76 7.45 -10.77 8.89
C GLN A 76 7.27 -10.83 10.40
N GLN A 77 6.50 -9.92 10.98
CA GLN A 77 6.20 -9.92 12.42
C GLN A 77 5.09 -10.91 12.80
N VAL A 78 4.17 -11.21 11.87
CA VAL A 78 2.99 -12.05 12.15
C VAL A 78 3.14 -13.48 11.66
N LEU A 79 3.96 -13.73 10.63
CA LEU A 79 4.20 -15.06 10.07
C LEU A 79 5.41 -15.73 10.73
N ASP A 80 5.34 -17.06 10.90
CA ASP A 80 6.48 -17.84 11.39
C ASP A 80 7.64 -17.83 10.39
N SER A 81 8.76 -17.21 10.80
CA SER A 81 10.00 -17.15 10.02
C SER A 81 10.63 -18.51 9.69
N GLN A 82 10.26 -19.59 10.38
CA GLN A 82 10.71 -20.94 10.05
C GLN A 82 9.97 -21.53 8.85
N GLN A 83 8.74 -21.08 8.60
CA GLN A 83 7.92 -21.55 7.50
C GLN A 83 7.93 -20.58 6.31
N TYR A 84 7.81 -19.28 6.58
CA TYR A 84 7.57 -18.27 5.55
C TYR A 84 8.77 -17.36 5.34
N ASP A 85 9.16 -17.19 4.08
CA ASP A 85 10.05 -16.11 3.66
C ASP A 85 9.24 -14.99 3.00
N VAL A 86 9.34 -13.78 3.54
CA VAL A 86 8.61 -12.60 3.05
C VAL A 86 9.59 -11.62 2.41
N SER A 87 9.36 -11.30 1.14
CA SER A 87 10.27 -10.46 0.36
C SER A 87 9.55 -9.46 -0.54
N ASN A 88 10.21 -8.35 -0.85
CA ASN A 88 9.84 -7.49 -1.98
C ASN A 88 10.69 -7.95 -3.18
N PRO A 89 10.11 -8.56 -4.22
CA PRO A 89 10.90 -9.05 -5.34
C PRO A 89 11.53 -7.87 -6.08
N LYS A 90 12.85 -7.93 -6.28
CA LYS A 90 13.57 -6.95 -7.10
C LYS A 90 13.37 -7.31 -8.56
N MET A 91 12.32 -6.80 -9.18
CA MET A 91 12.13 -6.94 -10.61
C MET A 91 12.64 -5.70 -11.34
N ASN A 92 13.43 -5.92 -12.38
CA ASN A 92 13.58 -4.91 -13.41
C ASN A 92 12.24 -4.83 -14.13
N ALA A 93 11.69 -3.63 -14.31
CA ALA A 93 10.45 -3.42 -15.04
C ALA A 93 10.60 -3.89 -16.49
N GLN A 94 10.39 -5.18 -16.74
CA GLN A 94 10.35 -5.78 -18.06
C GLN A 94 8.89 -5.90 -18.50
N THR A 95 8.66 -5.75 -19.80
CA THR A 95 7.32 -5.85 -20.38
C THR A 95 6.77 -7.25 -20.18
N GLY A 96 5.72 -7.38 -19.36
CA GLY A 96 4.91 -8.59 -19.25
C GLY A 96 5.02 -9.38 -17.94
N SER A 97 5.88 -8.97 -16.99
CA SER A 97 5.86 -9.47 -15.61
C SER A 97 4.81 -8.72 -14.79
N HIS A 98 3.98 -9.43 -14.03
CA HIS A 98 3.11 -8.80 -13.04
C HIS A 98 4.00 -8.33 -11.88
N ASP A 99 4.03 -7.01 -11.64
CA ASP A 99 4.74 -6.44 -10.49
C ASP A 99 4.06 -6.94 -9.20
N ILE A 100 4.69 -7.92 -8.56
CA ILE A 100 4.33 -8.37 -7.22
C ILE A 100 4.98 -7.40 -6.24
N ASP A 101 4.17 -6.72 -5.43
CA ASP A 101 4.69 -5.76 -4.45
C ASP A 101 5.38 -6.48 -3.28
N VAL A 102 4.74 -7.54 -2.78
CA VAL A 102 5.26 -8.42 -1.72
C VAL A 102 4.98 -9.88 -2.09
N LYS A 103 5.95 -10.74 -1.82
CA LYS A 103 5.87 -12.19 -1.98
C LYS A 103 5.99 -12.86 -0.61
N ILE A 104 5.16 -13.86 -0.35
CA ILE A 104 5.35 -14.82 0.75
C ILE A 104 5.68 -16.18 0.11
N ALA A 105 6.85 -16.73 0.38
CA ALA A 105 7.21 -18.09 0.01
C ALA A 105 7.00 -19.01 1.23
N ASP A 106 6.09 -19.96 1.13
CA ASP A 106 5.86 -21.00 2.13
C ASP A 106 6.77 -22.18 1.84
N THR A 107 7.88 -22.26 2.57
CA THR A 107 8.93 -23.24 2.33
C THR A 107 8.52 -24.66 2.70
N LEU A 108 7.54 -24.83 3.60
CA LEU A 108 7.05 -26.14 4.01
C LEU A 108 6.11 -26.75 2.97
N ASN A 109 5.21 -25.93 2.39
CA ASN A 109 4.26 -26.40 1.38
C ASN A 109 4.72 -26.17 -0.06
N ASN A 110 5.85 -25.49 -0.27
CA ASN A 110 6.39 -25.12 -1.58
C ASN A 110 5.38 -24.34 -2.43
N ILE A 111 4.72 -23.35 -1.81
CA ILE A 111 3.73 -22.48 -2.43
C ILE A 111 4.19 -21.03 -2.28
N ASP A 112 4.04 -20.26 -3.35
CA ASP A 112 4.29 -18.82 -3.34
C ASP A 112 2.96 -18.06 -3.38
N PHE A 113 2.82 -17.07 -2.51
CA PHE A 113 1.70 -16.14 -2.49
C PHE A 113 2.15 -14.77 -2.97
N SER A 114 1.36 -14.20 -3.88
CA SER A 114 1.56 -12.90 -4.50
C SER A 114 0.63 -11.85 -3.88
N ILE A 115 1.19 -10.68 -3.57
CA ILE A 115 0.47 -9.63 -2.86
C ILE A 115 0.61 -8.30 -3.59
N GLU A 116 -0.53 -7.62 -3.73
CA GLU A 116 -0.61 -6.23 -4.17
C GLU A 116 -0.86 -5.30 -2.97
N CYS A 117 -0.04 -4.26 -2.84
CA CYS A 117 -0.14 -3.26 -1.79
C CYS A 117 -0.82 -2.00 -2.32
N LYS A 118 -2.02 -1.69 -1.83
CA LYS A 118 -2.79 -0.51 -2.24
C LYS A 118 -3.12 0.39 -1.07
N LEU A 119 -2.72 1.66 -1.17
CA LEU A 119 -3.18 2.68 -0.25
C LEU A 119 -4.68 2.96 -0.45
N SER A 120 -5.36 3.27 0.64
CA SER A 120 -6.72 3.80 0.61
C SER A 120 -6.82 5.08 -0.22
N LYS A 121 -7.99 5.35 -0.81
CA LYS A 121 -8.25 6.57 -1.59
C LYS A 121 -8.24 7.77 -0.66
N LYS A 122 -7.49 8.81 -1.04
CA LYS A 122 -7.37 10.05 -0.29
C LYS A 122 -8.73 10.66 0.06
N GLY A 123 -8.90 11.09 1.31
CA GLY A 123 -10.12 11.72 1.82
C GLY A 123 -11.37 10.82 1.80
N SER A 124 -11.20 9.49 1.66
CA SER A 124 -12.34 8.56 1.56
C SER A 124 -12.83 8.03 2.90
N PHE A 125 -12.13 8.29 4.01
CA PHE A 125 -12.57 7.84 5.32
C PHE A 125 -13.87 8.54 5.72
N LYS A 126 -14.88 7.78 6.09
CA LYS A 126 -16.19 8.30 6.52
C LYS A 126 -16.59 7.59 7.80
N VAL A 127 -17.17 8.35 8.72
CA VAL A 127 -17.78 7.85 9.95
C VAL A 127 -19.25 8.22 9.91
N ASP A 128 -20.12 7.25 10.13
CA ASP A 128 -21.57 7.39 10.17
C ASP A 128 -22.10 6.63 11.39
N GLY A 129 -22.45 7.38 12.44
CA GLY A 129 -22.71 6.81 13.76
C GLY A 129 -21.51 5.99 14.29
N GLU A 130 -21.76 4.73 14.62
CA GLU A 130 -20.76 3.77 15.10
C GLU A 130 -20.04 3.02 13.96
N ILE A 131 -20.30 3.34 12.70
CA ILE A 131 -19.76 2.62 11.54
C ILE A 131 -18.75 3.52 10.83
N ALA A 132 -17.58 2.98 10.50
CA ALA A 132 -16.61 3.65 9.65
C ALA A 132 -16.40 2.92 8.32
N SER A 133 -15.94 3.64 7.31
CA SER A 133 -15.52 3.03 6.05
C SER A 133 -14.52 3.87 5.28
N ALA A 134 -13.76 3.21 4.40
CA ALA A 134 -12.89 3.85 3.42
C ALA A 134 -12.99 3.13 2.07
N GLN A 135 -12.44 3.75 1.03
CA GLN A 135 -12.27 3.12 -0.28
C GLN A 135 -10.80 2.76 -0.48
N VAL A 136 -10.50 1.58 -1.01
CA VAL A 136 -9.12 1.14 -1.30
C VAL A 136 -8.82 1.34 -2.78
N LYS A 137 -7.70 1.95 -3.15
CA LYS A 137 -7.41 2.29 -4.56
C LYS A 137 -6.85 1.08 -5.34
N CYS A 138 -7.69 0.07 -5.58
CA CYS A 138 -7.35 -1.15 -6.33
C CYS A 138 -7.42 -0.95 -7.86
N MET A 139 -6.70 0.04 -8.38
CA MET A 139 -6.54 0.26 -9.82
C MET A 139 -5.07 0.17 -10.22
N ARG A 140 -4.80 -0.22 -11.46
CA ARG A 140 -3.45 -0.24 -12.03
C ARG A 140 -2.90 1.18 -12.09
N SER A 141 -1.60 1.33 -11.81
CA SER A 141 -0.90 2.61 -12.01
C SER A 141 -0.80 3.00 -13.48
N ARG A 142 -0.84 2.01 -14.39
CA ARG A 142 -0.83 2.17 -15.84
C ARG A 142 -1.94 1.32 -16.46
N THR A 143 -2.68 1.89 -17.40
CA THR A 143 -3.67 1.14 -18.18
C THR A 143 -2.98 0.13 -19.09
N LEU A 144 -3.59 -1.03 -19.29
CA LEU A 144 -3.13 -2.00 -20.27
C LEU A 144 -3.23 -1.40 -21.68
N GLY A 145 -2.09 -1.35 -22.39
CA GLY A 145 -2.06 -0.97 -23.80
C GLY A 145 -2.51 -2.11 -24.72
N PRO A 146 -2.82 -1.84 -25.99
CA PRO A 146 -3.29 -2.85 -26.94
C PRO A 146 -2.39 -4.08 -27.06
N GLU A 147 -1.07 -3.88 -27.05
CA GLU A 147 -0.08 -4.98 -27.14
C GLU A 147 -0.13 -5.90 -25.92
N GLU A 148 -0.25 -5.33 -24.71
CA GLU A 148 -0.31 -6.11 -23.48
C GLU A 148 -1.64 -6.85 -23.34
N ILE A 149 -2.75 -6.24 -23.81
CA ILE A 149 -4.04 -6.92 -23.91
C ILE A 149 -3.91 -8.13 -24.84
N LYS A 150 -3.36 -7.93 -26.04
CA LYS A 150 -3.16 -9.00 -27.03
C LYS A 150 -2.27 -10.12 -26.48
N ARG A 151 -1.21 -9.78 -25.74
CA ARG A 151 -0.33 -10.75 -25.08
C ARG A 151 -1.07 -11.60 -24.05
N ARG A 152 -1.92 -11.00 -23.21
CA ARG A 152 -2.67 -11.69 -22.15
C ARG A 152 -3.77 -12.61 -22.66
N VAL A 153 -4.41 -12.25 -23.78
CA VAL A 153 -5.60 -12.96 -24.29
C VAL A 153 -5.30 -13.91 -25.44
N GLY A 154 -4.11 -13.82 -26.04
CA GLY A 154 -3.78 -14.55 -27.25
C GLY A 154 -4.76 -14.23 -28.38
N ALA A 155 -5.45 -15.26 -28.90
CA ALA A 155 -6.46 -15.14 -29.95
C ALA A 155 -7.90 -14.94 -29.44
N ASN A 156 -8.12 -14.80 -28.12
CA ASN A 156 -9.46 -14.65 -27.55
C ASN A 156 -9.97 -13.20 -27.65
N ASN A 157 -10.74 -12.93 -28.70
CA ASN A 157 -11.28 -11.59 -28.99
C ASN A 157 -12.28 -11.09 -27.91
N GLU A 158 -13.12 -11.96 -27.35
CA GLU A 158 -14.08 -11.57 -26.31
C GLU A 158 -13.37 -11.12 -25.02
N LEU A 159 -12.31 -11.85 -24.65
CA LEU A 159 -11.46 -11.48 -23.52
C LEU A 159 -10.68 -10.18 -23.80
N ALA A 160 -10.26 -9.96 -25.05
CA ALA A 160 -9.60 -8.73 -25.46
C ALA A 160 -10.51 -7.50 -25.30
N GLU A 161 -11.77 -7.59 -25.75
CA GLU A 161 -12.76 -6.54 -25.58
C GLU A 161 -13.06 -6.25 -24.11
N SER A 162 -13.21 -7.31 -23.31
CA SER A 162 -13.38 -7.18 -21.86
C SER A 162 -12.19 -6.46 -21.21
N LEU A 163 -10.95 -6.89 -21.47
CA LEU A 163 -9.77 -6.24 -20.91
C LEU A 163 -9.61 -4.80 -21.39
N ALA A 164 -10.03 -4.46 -22.61
CA ALA A 164 -10.01 -3.08 -23.09
C ALA A 164 -10.97 -2.18 -22.28
N ILE A 165 -12.17 -2.68 -21.95
CA ILE A 165 -13.15 -1.99 -21.09
C ILE A 165 -12.59 -1.80 -19.66
N HIS A 166 -11.79 -2.76 -19.22
CA HIS A 166 -11.27 -2.89 -17.85
C HIS A 166 -9.76 -2.66 -17.75
N SER A 167 -9.19 -1.85 -18.65
CA SER A 167 -7.74 -1.73 -18.82
C SER A 167 -6.98 -1.18 -17.60
N ASP A 168 -7.67 -0.52 -16.67
CA ASP A 168 -7.14 -0.04 -15.39
C ASP A 168 -7.51 -0.93 -14.19
N GLN A 169 -8.31 -1.98 -14.39
CA GLN A 169 -8.74 -2.90 -13.33
C GLN A 169 -7.86 -4.16 -13.26
N TYR A 170 -7.78 -4.70 -12.06
CA TYR A 170 -7.22 -6.03 -11.82
C TYR A 170 -8.31 -7.09 -11.94
N ILE A 171 -7.91 -8.31 -12.27
CA ILE A 171 -8.70 -9.54 -12.15
C ILE A 171 -8.24 -10.33 -10.93
N ALA A 172 -9.10 -11.20 -10.40
CA ALA A 172 -8.80 -12.02 -9.21
C ALA A 172 -7.53 -12.87 -9.32
N SER A 173 -7.08 -13.19 -10.53
CA SER A 173 -5.89 -14.00 -10.79
C SER A 173 -4.61 -13.18 -11.05
N ASP A 174 -4.66 -11.84 -10.94
CA ASP A 174 -3.43 -11.04 -11.06
C ASP A 174 -2.51 -11.20 -9.85
N PHE A 175 -3.07 -11.50 -8.68
CA PHE A 175 -2.39 -11.72 -7.39
C PHE A 175 -3.33 -12.45 -6.41
N ASP A 176 -2.80 -13.01 -5.33
CA ASP A 176 -3.58 -13.77 -4.35
C ASP A 176 -4.25 -12.86 -3.30
N LEU A 177 -3.50 -11.86 -2.81
CA LEU A 177 -3.91 -10.99 -1.71
C LEU A 177 -3.81 -9.51 -2.06
N VAL A 178 -4.67 -8.70 -1.44
CA VAL A 178 -4.54 -7.25 -1.40
C VAL A 178 -4.31 -6.82 0.04
N ILE A 179 -3.25 -6.04 0.28
CA ILE A 179 -3.00 -5.37 1.56
C ILE A 179 -3.27 -3.88 1.41
N THR A 180 -3.92 -3.29 2.42
CA THR A 180 -4.20 -1.86 2.47
C THR A 180 -3.97 -1.26 3.85
N SER A 181 -3.82 0.06 3.88
CA SER A 181 -3.79 0.89 5.09
C SER A 181 -4.73 2.08 4.95
N LEU A 182 -5.31 2.48 6.08
CA LEU A 182 -6.20 3.63 6.16
C LEU A 182 -5.46 4.97 6.14
N GLY A 183 -4.14 5.00 6.35
CA GLY A 183 -3.38 6.24 6.53
C GLY A 183 -3.65 7.27 5.42
N ASN A 184 -3.72 6.86 4.14
CA ASN A 184 -3.97 7.79 3.04
C ASN A 184 -5.41 8.34 3.00
N SER A 185 -6.40 7.62 3.52
CA SER A 185 -7.81 8.04 3.50
C SER A 185 -8.14 9.27 4.34
N LEU A 186 -7.22 9.67 5.22
CA LEU A 186 -7.31 10.83 6.11
C LEU A 186 -6.47 12.02 5.65
N TYR A 187 -5.82 11.90 4.49
CA TYR A 187 -5.12 13.03 3.89
C TYR A 187 -6.09 13.99 3.20
N VAL A 188 -5.80 15.28 3.32
CA VAL A 188 -6.46 16.37 2.62
C VAL A 188 -5.46 17.07 1.71
N THR A 189 -5.95 17.80 0.71
CA THR A 189 -5.10 18.65 -0.13
C THR A 189 -5.34 20.10 0.21
N ASP A 190 -4.27 20.82 0.48
CA ASP A 190 -4.32 22.27 0.50
C ASP A 190 -4.52 22.79 -0.93
N LYS A 191 -5.49 23.67 -1.11
CA LYS A 191 -5.79 24.24 -2.42
C LYS A 191 -4.82 25.36 -2.80
N GLN A 192 -4.09 25.93 -1.85
CA GLN A 192 -3.19 27.06 -2.10
C GLN A 192 -1.89 26.60 -2.76
N ASP A 193 -1.29 25.52 -2.25
CA ASP A 193 0.02 25.04 -2.71
C ASP A 193 -0.02 23.61 -3.28
N ASN A 194 -1.20 22.98 -3.36
CA ASN A 194 -1.42 21.60 -3.80
C ASN A 194 -0.68 20.54 -2.98
N THR A 195 -0.16 20.89 -1.80
CA THR A 195 0.41 19.92 -0.87
C THR A 195 -0.71 19.07 -0.25
N PHE A 196 -0.34 17.92 0.30
CA PHE A 196 -1.30 17.09 1.04
C PHE A 196 -0.71 16.59 2.33
N TYR A 197 -1.50 16.70 3.39
CA TYR A 197 -1.10 16.38 4.75
C TYR A 197 -2.20 15.59 5.44
N TYR A 198 -1.82 14.86 6.48
CA TYR A 198 -2.72 14.09 7.32
C TYR A 198 -3.55 15.07 8.18
N SER A 199 -4.87 15.07 8.01
CA SER A 199 -5.77 15.97 8.74
C SER A 199 -7.15 15.32 8.88
N PRO A 200 -7.29 14.38 9.84
CA PRO A 200 -8.60 13.80 10.16
C PRO A 200 -9.53 14.90 10.70
N LYS A 201 -10.79 14.86 10.27
CA LYS A 201 -11.86 15.69 10.84
C LYS A 201 -12.16 15.22 12.27
N GLU A 202 -12.76 16.09 13.08
CA GLU A 202 -13.09 15.82 14.49
C GLU A 202 -13.77 14.46 14.70
N GLN A 203 -14.86 14.18 13.98
CA GLN A 203 -15.57 12.89 14.07
C GLN A 203 -14.68 11.68 13.72
N GLN A 204 -13.79 11.83 12.74
CA GLN A 204 -12.84 10.79 12.36
C GLN A 204 -11.80 10.61 13.46
N GLN A 205 -11.28 11.71 14.03
CA GLN A 205 -10.33 11.68 15.13
C GLN A 205 -10.92 11.00 16.36
N THR A 206 -12.18 11.30 16.73
CA THR A 206 -12.88 10.62 17.83
C THR A 206 -12.93 9.10 17.62
N TYR A 207 -13.33 8.68 16.41
CA TYR A 207 -13.39 7.26 16.06
C TYR A 207 -12.02 6.57 16.11
N LEU A 208 -10.97 7.24 15.58
CA LEU A 208 -9.60 6.73 15.58
C LEU A 208 -9.04 6.61 16.99
N THR A 209 -9.23 7.63 17.84
CA THR A 209 -8.82 7.59 19.24
C THR A 209 -9.54 6.48 20.00
N HIS A 210 -10.84 6.28 19.75
CA HIS A 210 -11.60 5.16 20.33
C HIS A 210 -11.06 3.79 19.88
N SER A 211 -10.51 3.73 18.67
CA SER A 211 -9.83 2.55 18.11
C SER A 211 -8.36 2.43 18.53
N GLY A 212 -7.89 3.24 19.49
CA GLY A 212 -6.51 3.20 19.98
C GLY A 212 -5.45 3.84 19.07
N VAL A 213 -5.85 4.51 17.98
CA VAL A 213 -4.93 5.18 17.05
C VAL A 213 -4.57 6.57 17.59
N LYS A 214 -3.30 6.80 17.92
CA LYS A 214 -2.85 8.04 18.57
C LYS A 214 -2.29 9.06 17.58
N ASN A 215 -1.76 8.60 16.45
CA ASN A 215 -1.07 9.45 15.49
C ASN A 215 -1.16 8.89 14.05
N GLN A 216 -0.62 9.64 13.09
CA GLN A 216 -0.58 9.26 11.68
C GLN A 216 0.16 7.94 11.43
N ASN A 217 1.26 7.69 12.13
CA ASN A 217 2.06 6.47 11.99
C ASN A 217 1.28 5.24 12.46
N ASP A 218 0.59 5.34 13.60
CA ASP A 218 -0.31 4.29 14.09
C ASP A 218 -1.38 3.97 13.02
N CYS A 219 -2.01 5.00 12.46
CA CYS A 219 -3.02 4.82 11.40
C CYS A 219 -2.44 4.19 10.12
N PHE A 220 -1.21 4.56 9.76
CA PHE A 220 -0.54 4.00 8.59
C PHE A 220 -0.19 2.53 8.80
N ASN A 221 0.20 2.13 10.01
CA ASN A 221 0.55 0.76 10.35
C ASN A 221 -0.66 -0.13 10.67
N GLN A 222 -1.86 0.44 10.78
CA GLN A 222 -3.09 -0.35 10.78
C GLN A 222 -3.38 -0.89 9.38
N MET A 223 -3.05 -2.15 9.17
CA MET A 223 -3.13 -2.83 7.89
C MET A 223 -4.18 -3.92 7.86
N TYR A 224 -4.82 -4.06 6.70
CA TYR A 224 -5.86 -5.04 6.43
C TYR A 224 -5.55 -5.80 5.16
N VAL A 225 -5.96 -7.06 5.14
CA VAL A 225 -5.71 -8.00 4.05
C VAL A 225 -7.03 -8.64 3.59
N ALA A 226 -7.15 -8.90 2.30
CA ALA A 226 -8.25 -9.65 1.71
C ALA A 226 -7.76 -10.51 0.56
N LEU A 227 -8.46 -11.62 0.27
CA LEU A 227 -8.23 -12.36 -0.97
C LEU A 227 -8.68 -11.53 -2.17
N ALA A 228 -7.87 -11.53 -3.22
CA ALA A 228 -8.22 -10.90 -4.49
C ALA A 228 -9.54 -11.44 -5.07
N SER A 229 -9.74 -12.75 -4.94
CA SER A 229 -10.97 -13.44 -5.35
C SER A 229 -12.21 -12.99 -4.57
N ASP A 230 -12.07 -12.68 -3.28
CA ASP A 230 -13.19 -12.19 -2.47
C ASP A 230 -13.54 -10.73 -2.80
N LEU A 231 -12.60 -9.95 -3.36
CA LEU A 231 -12.84 -8.56 -3.80
C LEU A 231 -13.40 -8.46 -5.22
N ALA A 232 -13.26 -9.49 -6.05
CA ALA A 232 -13.67 -9.47 -7.44
C ALA A 232 -15.20 -9.46 -7.58
N ILE A 233 -15.73 -8.85 -8.64
CA ILE A 233 -17.17 -8.86 -8.90
C ILE A 233 -17.58 -10.26 -9.37
N SER A 234 -18.15 -11.03 -8.44
CA SER A 234 -18.60 -12.40 -8.63
C SER A 234 -19.95 -12.62 -7.95
N LYS A 235 -20.75 -13.57 -8.45
CA LYS A 235 -21.95 -14.04 -7.74
C LYS A 235 -21.61 -14.87 -6.50
N GLU A 236 -20.41 -15.44 -6.48
CA GLU A 236 -19.99 -16.43 -5.48
C GLU A 236 -19.47 -15.81 -4.19
N ASN A 237 -19.04 -14.54 -4.21
CA ASN A 237 -18.45 -13.89 -3.03
C ASN A 237 -19.48 -13.17 -2.13
N GLY A 238 -20.77 -13.24 -2.45
CA GLY A 238 -21.85 -12.70 -1.61
C GLY A 238 -21.90 -11.16 -1.50
N LEU A 239 -21.02 -10.41 -2.17
CA LEU A 239 -20.96 -8.95 -2.07
C LEU A 239 -22.07 -8.24 -2.87
N ASN A 240 -22.80 -8.96 -3.74
CA ASN A 240 -23.85 -8.45 -4.64
C ASN A 240 -23.47 -7.12 -5.33
N GLN A 241 -22.20 -7.00 -5.73
CA GLN A 241 -21.67 -5.80 -6.38
C GLN A 241 -21.95 -5.84 -7.88
N GLU A 242 -22.20 -4.66 -8.44
CA GLU A 242 -22.31 -4.47 -9.89
C GLU A 242 -21.08 -3.76 -10.43
N CYS A 243 -20.63 -4.20 -11.59
CA CYS A 243 -19.59 -3.53 -12.34
C CYS A 243 -20.05 -2.12 -12.74
N SER A 244 -19.25 -1.11 -12.36
CA SER A 244 -19.50 0.29 -12.70
C SER A 244 -19.16 0.66 -14.15
N ARG A 245 -18.55 -0.26 -14.91
CA ARG A 245 -18.22 -0.03 -16.33
C ARG A 245 -19.46 -0.18 -17.19
N LYS A 246 -19.92 0.93 -17.76
CA LYS A 246 -21.13 0.99 -18.62
C LYS A 246 -21.17 -0.06 -19.75
N LYS A 247 -20.01 -0.43 -20.31
CA LYS A 247 -19.89 -1.40 -21.41
C LYS A 247 -19.67 -2.85 -20.93
N CYS A 248 -19.52 -3.09 -19.63
CA CYS A 248 -19.27 -4.42 -19.10
C CYS A 248 -20.55 -5.24 -19.10
N LYS A 249 -20.60 -6.24 -19.99
CA LYS A 249 -21.56 -7.35 -19.98
C LYS A 249 -20.83 -8.68 -20.15
N VAL A 250 -19.77 -8.87 -19.36
CA VAL A 250 -19.00 -10.12 -19.38
C VAL A 250 -19.92 -11.25 -18.94
N ASN A 251 -20.01 -12.32 -19.75
CA ASN A 251 -20.97 -13.41 -19.55
C ASN A 251 -22.44 -12.95 -19.48
N GLY A 252 -22.79 -11.86 -20.17
CA GLY A 252 -24.15 -11.32 -20.22
C GLY A 252 -24.60 -10.58 -18.95
N THR A 253 -23.72 -10.39 -17.95
CA THR A 253 -24.07 -9.72 -16.68
C THR A 253 -23.01 -8.71 -16.25
N SER A 254 -23.40 -7.69 -15.49
CA SER A 254 -22.46 -6.81 -14.79
C SER A 254 -22.04 -7.33 -13.40
N LYS A 255 -22.57 -8.49 -12.96
CA LYS A 255 -22.45 -9.04 -11.59
C LYS A 255 -21.47 -10.21 -11.47
N ASN A 256 -20.78 -10.57 -12.55
CA ASN A 256 -19.89 -11.73 -12.57
C ASN A 256 -18.71 -11.53 -13.53
N CYS A 257 -18.18 -10.31 -13.61
CA CYS A 257 -17.12 -10.00 -14.56
C CYS A 257 -15.72 -10.42 -14.08
N GLY A 258 -15.55 -10.81 -12.81
CA GLY A 258 -14.27 -11.28 -12.27
C GLY A 258 -13.21 -10.19 -12.05
N TYR A 259 -13.54 -8.93 -12.33
CA TYR A 259 -12.67 -7.78 -12.08
C TYR A 259 -12.84 -7.28 -10.65
N ILE A 260 -11.73 -6.89 -10.04
CA ILE A 260 -11.71 -6.16 -8.78
C ILE A 260 -12.16 -4.73 -9.07
N PRO A 261 -13.12 -4.16 -8.32
CA PRO A 261 -13.48 -2.76 -8.45
C PRO A 261 -12.26 -1.85 -8.30
N ASN A 262 -12.25 -0.68 -8.94
CA ASN A 262 -11.17 0.30 -8.73
C ASN A 262 -11.10 0.84 -7.29
N ASN A 263 -12.22 0.76 -6.57
CA ASN A 263 -12.39 1.36 -5.24
C ASN A 263 -13.22 0.44 -4.31
N PRO A 264 -12.82 -0.81 -4.04
CA PRO A 264 -13.54 -1.66 -3.10
C PRO A 264 -13.62 -0.97 -1.73
N LYS A 265 -14.74 -1.20 -1.05
CA LYS A 265 -15.00 -0.62 0.27
C LYS A 265 -14.41 -1.53 1.34
N ILE A 266 -13.73 -0.92 2.31
CA ILE A 266 -13.45 -1.52 3.62
C ILE A 266 -14.36 -0.83 4.64
N ALA A 267 -15.00 -1.62 5.50
CA ALA A 267 -15.95 -1.14 6.49
C ALA A 267 -15.62 -1.69 7.87
N PHE A 268 -15.99 -0.93 8.90
CA PHE A 268 -15.66 -1.19 10.29
C PHE A 268 -16.91 -1.01 11.15
N GLY A 269 -16.99 -1.76 12.25
CA GLY A 269 -17.92 -1.51 13.33
C GLY A 269 -17.45 -0.36 14.23
N ARG A 270 -17.58 -0.55 15.55
CA ARG A 270 -17.33 0.50 16.55
C ARG A 270 -15.87 0.90 16.60
N THR A 271 -14.99 -0.05 16.32
CA THR A 271 -13.54 0.18 16.25
C THR A 271 -12.97 -0.35 14.94
N LEU A 272 -11.72 0.03 14.67
CA LEU A 272 -10.93 -0.51 13.57
C LEU A 272 -10.71 -2.03 13.65
N ASP A 273 -10.74 -2.62 14.84
CA ASP A 273 -10.65 -4.07 15.02
C ASP A 273 -11.93 -4.79 14.54
N ASP A 274 -13.08 -4.10 14.53
CA ASP A 274 -14.36 -4.60 14.04
C ASP A 274 -14.47 -4.55 12.50
N VAL A 275 -13.37 -4.81 11.78
CA VAL A 275 -13.34 -4.83 10.31
C VAL A 275 -14.31 -5.87 9.76
N LYS A 276 -15.03 -5.50 8.69
CA LYS A 276 -16.03 -6.35 8.03
C LYS A 276 -15.42 -7.10 6.86
N ALA A 277 -15.89 -8.34 6.67
CA ALA A 277 -15.57 -9.17 5.52
C ALA A 277 -15.76 -8.39 4.20
N PRO A 278 -14.91 -8.63 3.18
CA PRO A 278 -13.90 -9.70 3.12
C PRO A 278 -12.53 -9.33 3.71
N TRP A 279 -12.42 -8.16 4.34
CA TRP A 279 -11.16 -7.69 4.93
C TRP A 279 -10.94 -8.28 6.32
N LEU A 280 -9.69 -8.63 6.60
CA LEU A 280 -9.20 -9.06 7.91
C LEU A 280 -8.06 -8.15 8.37
N PRO A 281 -7.82 -7.98 9.68
CA PRO A 281 -6.57 -7.41 10.17
C PRO A 281 -5.37 -8.22 9.67
N ILE A 282 -4.25 -7.57 9.38
CA ILE A 282 -3.06 -8.25 8.82
C ILE A 282 -2.54 -9.39 9.71
N GLY A 283 -2.73 -9.31 11.04
CA GLY A 283 -2.39 -10.37 11.98
C GLY A 283 -3.17 -11.67 11.80
N ARG A 284 -4.20 -11.68 10.95
CA ARG A 284 -4.99 -12.86 10.58
C ARG A 284 -4.73 -13.33 9.14
N VAL A 285 -3.59 -12.94 8.56
CA VAL A 285 -3.25 -13.29 7.16
C VAL A 285 -3.17 -14.80 6.92
N GLU A 286 -2.72 -15.59 7.91
CA GLU A 286 -2.59 -17.05 7.76
C GLU A 286 -3.93 -17.72 7.43
N GLU A 287 -5.05 -17.21 7.93
CA GLU A 287 -6.39 -17.72 7.59
C GLU A 287 -6.68 -17.63 6.09
N LEU A 288 -6.14 -16.61 5.43
CA LEU A 288 -6.28 -16.45 3.98
C LEU A 288 -5.30 -17.35 3.22
N LEU A 289 -4.09 -17.55 3.75
CA LEU A 289 -3.10 -18.47 3.16
C LEU A 289 -3.63 -19.90 3.18
N GLU A 290 -4.20 -20.36 4.30
CA GLU A 290 -4.84 -21.67 4.41
C GLU A 290 -6.00 -21.84 3.43
N ARG A 291 -6.83 -20.81 3.25
CA ARG A 291 -7.92 -20.82 2.25
C ARG A 291 -7.40 -20.97 0.83
N ILE A 292 -6.21 -20.45 0.52
CA ILE A 292 -5.57 -20.63 -0.78
C ILE A 292 -5.03 -22.06 -0.92
N ARG A 293 -4.38 -22.60 0.12
CA ARG A 293 -3.85 -23.98 0.11
C ARG A 293 -4.92 -25.05 -0.10
N ASN A 294 -6.12 -24.81 0.41
CA ASN A 294 -7.24 -25.77 0.39
C ASN A 294 -8.13 -25.67 -0.86
N LYS A 295 -7.78 -24.81 -1.83
CA LYS A 295 -8.48 -24.71 -3.13
C LYS A 295 -7.79 -25.57 -4.18
#